data_AF-X1GZ47-F1
#
_entry.id   AF-X1GZ47-F1
#
_cell.length_a   1.000
_cell.length_b   1.000
_cell.length_c   1.000
_cell.angle_alpha   90.00
_cell.angle_beta   90.00
_cell.angle_gamma   90.00
#
_symmetry.space_group_name_H-M   'P 1'
#
loop_
_entity.id
_entity.type
_entity.pdbx_description
1 polymer ?
#
loop_
_entity_poly.entity_id
_entity_poly.type
_entity_poly.pdbx_seq_one_letter_code
_entity_poly.pdbx_strand_id
1 'polypeptide(L)'
;KDRVIKEAVDGNRVIINKDKIRNFLKELQYPLYYLDFETFDTAIPIFDQSRPYQKIPFQYSIHIQDENNKVKHFDFLARREKDPRPELLDRLEKEIGQTGSVIVFNKTFEIGVLKKLAEDFPEYESFIKD
;
A
#
# COMPACT_ATOMS: atom_id res chain seq x y z
N LYS A 1 -3.46 19.05 -14.44
CA LYS A 1 -3.84 17.67 -14.86
C LYS A 1 -4.80 17.75 -16.04
N ASP A 2 -5.84 18.58 -15.93
CA ASP A 2 -6.95 18.64 -16.89
C ASP A 2 -6.59 19.18 -18.28
N ARG A 3 -5.62 20.11 -18.39
CA ARG A 3 -5.19 20.65 -19.68
C ARG A 3 -4.60 19.60 -20.62
N VAL A 4 -3.76 18.69 -20.10
CA VAL A 4 -3.11 17.63 -20.89
C VAL A 4 -4.13 16.56 -21.30
N ILE A 5 -5.08 16.24 -20.41
CA ILE A 5 -6.17 15.31 -20.71
C ILE A 5 -7.06 15.88 -21.82
N LYS A 6 -7.46 17.15 -21.69
CA LYS A 6 -8.25 17.84 -22.71
C LYS A 6 -7.52 17.86 -24.07
N GLU A 7 -6.24 18.23 -24.08
CA GLU A 7 -5.45 18.23 -25.31
C GLU A 7 -5.32 16.85 -25.97
N ALA A 8 -5.18 15.79 -25.18
CA ALA A 8 -5.14 14.42 -25.69
C ALA A 8 -6.47 14.00 -26.32
N VAL A 9 -7.59 14.34 -25.68
CA VAL A 9 -8.95 14.04 -26.16
C VAL A 9 -9.29 14.86 -27.39
N ASP A 10 -9.14 16.18 -27.32
CA ASP A 10 -9.45 17.11 -28.42
C ASP A 10 -8.59 16.80 -29.66
N GLY A 11 -7.33 16.42 -29.46
CA GLY A 11 -6.40 16.06 -30.53
C GLY A 11 -6.42 14.59 -30.95
N ASN A 12 -7.29 13.76 -30.35
CA ASN A 12 -7.35 12.31 -30.53
C ASN A 12 -5.97 11.63 -30.57
N ARG A 13 -5.09 12.00 -29.62
CA ARG A 13 -3.69 11.56 -29.60
C ARG A 13 -3.23 11.15 -28.22
N VAL A 14 -2.32 10.18 -28.17
CA VAL A 14 -1.67 9.77 -26.92
C VAL A 14 -0.55 10.75 -26.60
N ILE A 15 -0.61 11.37 -25.42
CA ILE A 15 0.45 12.25 -24.92
C ILE A 15 1.29 11.47 -23.89
N ILE A 16 2.55 11.21 -24.21
CA ILE A 16 3.49 10.49 -23.33
C ILE A 16 4.66 11.41 -22.99
N ASN A 17 4.85 11.70 -21.70
CA ASN A 17 6.05 12.41 -21.24
C ASN A 17 7.12 11.40 -20.81
N LYS A 18 7.93 10.96 -21.79
CA LYS A 18 8.98 9.94 -21.58
C LYS A 18 10.03 10.38 -20.55
N ASP A 19 10.37 11.66 -20.48
CA ASP A 19 11.40 12.15 -19.57
C ASP A 19 10.93 12.14 -18.12
N LYS A 20 9.68 12.54 -17.86
CA LYS A 20 9.08 12.42 -16.52
C LYS A 20 8.97 10.97 -16.08
N ILE A 21 8.54 10.07 -16.97
CA ILE A 21 8.47 8.63 -16.68
C ILE A 21 9.86 8.10 -16.34
N ARG A 22 10.88 8.43 -17.16
CA ARG A 22 12.26 7.98 -16.92
C ARG A 22 12.81 8.51 -15.61
N ASN A 23 12.54 9.76 -15.25
CA ASN A 23 13.00 10.35 -13.99
C ASN A 23 12.34 9.66 -12.79
N PHE A 24 11.02 9.46 -12.82
CA PHE A 24 10.32 8.70 -11.78
C PHE A 24 10.89 7.28 -11.62
N LEU A 25 11.07 6.55 -12.72
CA LEU A 25 11.60 5.18 -12.67
C LEU A 25 13.04 5.11 -12.13
N LYS A 26 13.84 6.18 -12.28
CA LYS A 26 15.20 6.26 -11.72
C LYS A 26 15.23 6.46 -10.20
N GLU A 27 14.14 6.96 -9.62
CA GLU A 27 14.01 7.16 -8.17
C GLU A 27 13.68 5.85 -7.44
N LEU A 28 13.20 4.84 -8.17
CA LEU A 28 12.83 3.55 -7.60
C LEU A 28 14.06 2.72 -7.21
N GLN A 29 14.01 2.16 -6.02
CA GLN A 29 15.04 1.28 -5.47
C GLN A 29 14.48 -0.13 -5.35
N TYR A 30 15.23 -1.12 -5.86
CA TYR A 30 14.84 -2.52 -5.72
C TYR A 30 15.16 -3.06 -4.31
N PRO A 31 14.42 -4.07 -3.82
CA PRO A 31 13.24 -4.68 -4.46
C PRO A 31 12.03 -3.73 -4.51
N LEU A 32 11.17 -3.92 -5.51
CA LEU A 32 9.90 -3.19 -5.62
C LEU A 32 8.79 -4.01 -4.94
N TYR A 33 8.06 -3.39 -4.01
CA TYR A 33 6.94 -4.00 -3.31
C TYR A 33 5.64 -3.38 -3.85
N TYR A 34 4.87 -4.14 -4.61
CA TYR A 34 3.54 -3.72 -5.06
C TYR A 34 2.53 -4.14 -4.01
N LEU A 35 2.14 -3.21 -3.15
CA LEU A 35 1.27 -3.44 -2.00
C LEU A 35 -0.15 -2.95 -2.30
N ASP A 36 -1.14 -3.70 -1.84
CA ASP A 36 -2.55 -3.30 -1.87
C ASP A 36 -3.26 -3.83 -0.63
N PHE A 37 -4.13 -3.00 -0.04
CA PHE A 37 -4.91 -3.33 1.16
C PHE A 37 -6.40 -3.36 0.84
N GLU A 38 -7.09 -4.39 1.32
CA GLU A 38 -8.55 -4.34 1.45
C GLU A 38 -8.94 -4.06 2.88
N THR A 39 -9.86 -3.12 3.04
CA THR A 39 -10.30 -2.64 4.35
C THR A 39 -11.80 -2.67 4.46
N PHE A 40 -12.30 -2.83 5.68
CA PHE A 40 -13.69 -2.54 6.01
C PHE A 40 -13.73 -1.45 7.08
N ASP A 41 -14.89 -0.84 7.25
CA ASP A 41 -15.15 0.11 8.33
C ASP A 41 -16.55 -0.09 8.89
N THR A 42 -16.72 0.23 10.17
CA THR A 42 -17.99 0.05 10.89
C THR A 42 -18.29 1.30 11.71
N ALA A 43 -19.58 1.64 11.83
CA ALA A 43 -20.00 2.77 12.65
C ALA A 43 -19.83 2.50 14.15
N ILE A 44 -20.00 1.24 14.55
CA ILE A 44 -19.77 0.77 15.93
C ILE A 44 -18.45 0.00 15.92
N PRO A 45 -17.43 0.43 16.68
CA PRO A 45 -16.17 -0.28 16.81
C PRO A 45 -16.38 -1.73 17.25
N ILE A 46 -15.80 -2.69 16.51
CA ILE A 46 -15.92 -4.12 16.81
C ILE A 46 -14.64 -4.72 17.41
N PHE A 47 -13.55 -3.95 17.46
CA PHE A 47 -12.28 -4.36 18.05
C PHE A 47 -11.77 -3.30 19.02
N ASP A 48 -10.97 -3.74 19.99
CA ASP A 48 -10.31 -2.85 20.94
C ASP A 48 -9.43 -1.83 20.20
N GLN A 49 -9.33 -0.62 20.73
CA GLN A 49 -8.58 0.50 20.14
C GLN A 49 -9.09 1.00 18.78
N SER A 50 -10.11 0.37 18.18
CA SER A 50 -10.72 0.87 16.94
C SER A 50 -11.73 2.00 17.20
N ARG A 51 -11.94 2.88 16.21
CA ARG A 51 -12.89 4.01 16.27
C ARG A 51 -13.95 3.93 15.15
N PRO A 52 -15.10 4.61 15.29
CA PRO A 52 -16.11 4.67 14.24
C PRO A 52 -15.50 5.07 12.88
N TYR A 53 -15.87 4.32 11.84
CA TYR A 53 -15.41 4.50 10.45
C TYR A 53 -13.89 4.40 10.24
N GLN A 54 -13.17 3.79 11.17
CA GLN A 54 -11.78 3.45 10.94
C GLN A 54 -11.65 2.39 9.85
N LYS A 55 -10.72 2.59 8.92
CA LYS A 55 -10.32 1.57 7.95
C LYS A 55 -9.55 0.46 8.68
N ILE A 56 -10.17 -0.71 8.77
CA ILE A 56 -9.59 -1.92 9.34
C ILE A 56 -9.15 -2.83 8.19
N PRO A 57 -7.84 -3.02 7.97
CA PRO A 57 -7.36 -3.91 6.93
C PRO A 57 -7.59 -5.37 7.33
N PHE A 58 -8.19 -6.14 6.42
CA PHE A 58 -8.46 -7.56 6.61
C PHE A 58 -7.79 -8.45 5.55
N GLN A 59 -7.27 -7.84 4.49
CA GLN A 59 -6.51 -8.50 3.45
C GLN A 59 -5.39 -7.58 2.98
N TYR A 60 -4.28 -8.16 2.54
CA TYR A 60 -3.35 -7.50 1.64
C TYR A 60 -2.88 -8.45 0.55
N SER A 61 -2.35 -7.86 -0.52
CA SER A 61 -1.50 -8.58 -1.47
C SER A 61 -0.18 -7.83 -1.67
N ILE A 62 0.92 -8.57 -1.82
CA ILE A 62 2.25 -8.03 -2.07
C ILE A 62 2.87 -8.81 -3.21
N HIS A 63 3.28 -8.09 -4.25
CA HIS A 63 4.24 -8.64 -5.22
C HIS A 63 5.61 -8.01 -4.96
N ILE A 64 6.63 -8.85 -4.81
CA ILE A 64 8.01 -8.42 -4.61
C ILE A 64 8.78 -8.72 -5.89
N GLN A 65 9.22 -7.67 -6.58
CA GLN A 65 10.04 -7.77 -7.78
C GLN A 65 11.49 -7.44 -7.46
N ASP A 66 12.41 -8.33 -7.81
CA ASP A 66 13.85 -8.07 -7.71
C ASP A 66 14.41 -7.37 -8.97
N GLU A 67 15.67 -6.96 -8.88
CA GLU A 67 16.42 -6.31 -9.96
C GLU A 67 16.58 -7.17 -11.24
N ASN A 68 16.37 -8.49 -11.13
CA ASN A 68 16.40 -9.44 -12.24
C ASN A 68 15.01 -9.70 -12.83
N ASN A 69 14.00 -8.90 -12.44
CA ASN A 69 12.59 -9.05 -12.82
C ASN A 69 11.92 -10.34 -12.33
N LYS A 70 12.49 -11.02 -11.32
CA LYS A 70 11.80 -12.15 -10.70
C LYS A 70 10.76 -11.61 -9.72
N VAL A 71 9.54 -12.10 -9.83
CA VAL A 71 8.41 -11.71 -8.97
C VAL A 71 8.05 -12.85 -8.02
N LYS A 72 7.89 -12.52 -6.74
CA LYS A 72 7.27 -13.39 -5.74
C LYS A 72 5.97 -12.76 -5.26
N HIS A 73 4.98 -13.59 -4.95
CA HIS A 73 3.69 -13.16 -4.44
C HIS A 73 3.52 -13.62 -2.99
N PHE A 74 3.00 -12.73 -2.16
CA PHE A 74 2.55 -12.99 -0.80
C PHE A 74 1.17 -12.37 -0.61
N ASP A 75 0.35 -13.00 0.20
CA ASP A 75 -0.96 -12.50 0.57
C ASP A 75 -1.30 -12.84 2.03
N PHE A 76 -2.24 -12.06 2.54
CA PHE A 76 -2.91 -12.35 3.79
C PHE A 76 -4.38 -12.13 3.59
N LEU A 77 -5.20 -13.06 4.09
CA LEU A 77 -6.64 -12.92 4.20
C LEU A 77 -7.07 -13.36 5.60
N ALA A 78 -7.71 -12.45 6.32
CA ALA A 78 -8.18 -12.70 7.67
C ALA A 78 -9.15 -13.88 7.73
N ARG A 79 -8.95 -14.75 8.72
CA ARG A 79 -9.94 -15.77 9.08
C ARG A 79 -11.00 -15.12 9.98
N ARG A 80 -12.22 -15.68 9.93
CA ARG A 80 -13.35 -15.17 10.73
C ARG A 80 -13.00 -15.22 12.24
N GLU A 81 -13.65 -14.34 13.00
CA GLU A 81 -13.74 -14.35 14.48
C GLU A 81 -12.60 -13.71 15.28
N LYS A 82 -11.56 -13.14 14.64
CA LYS A 82 -10.49 -12.41 15.35
C LYS A 82 -10.20 -11.06 14.72
N ASP A 83 -9.63 -10.15 15.52
CA ASP A 83 -9.06 -8.91 15.03
C ASP A 83 -7.93 -9.23 14.03
N PRO A 84 -8.04 -8.81 12.76
CA PRO A 84 -7.06 -9.14 11.74
C PRO A 84 -5.76 -8.35 11.89
N ARG A 85 -5.78 -7.19 12.56
CA ARG A 85 -4.68 -6.22 12.54
C ARG A 85 -3.36 -6.78 13.10
N PRO A 86 -3.33 -7.53 14.23
CA PRO A 86 -2.07 -8.05 14.76
C PRO A 86 -1.40 -9.08 13.85
N GLU A 87 -2.16 -10.08 13.35
CA GLU A 87 -1.59 -11.08 12.43
C GLU A 87 -1.16 -10.45 11.10
N LEU A 88 -1.96 -9.49 10.61
CA LEU A 88 -1.63 -8.73 9.41
C LEU A 88 -0.30 -8.00 9.55
N LEU A 89 -0.08 -7.29 10.67
CA LEU A 89 1.16 -6.57 10.94
C LEU A 89 2.37 -7.52 11.08
N ASP A 90 2.22 -8.61 11.82
CA ASP A 90 3.28 -9.62 12.01
C ASP A 90 3.75 -10.23 10.68
N ARG A 91 2.82 -10.50 9.74
CA ARG A 91 3.20 -11.01 8.42
C ARG A 91 3.79 -9.94 7.52
N LEU A 92 3.17 -8.76 7.50
CA LEU A 92 3.62 -7.64 6.68
C LEU A 92 5.06 -7.23 7.00
N GLU A 93 5.42 -7.17 8.29
CA GLU A 93 6.77 -6.87 8.76
C GLU A 93 7.80 -7.92 8.32
N LYS A 94 7.41 -9.19 8.21
CA LYS A 94 8.29 -10.28 7.75
C LYS A 94 8.47 -10.29 6.23
N GLU A 95 7.52 -9.75 5.49
CA GLU A 95 7.49 -9.80 4.02
C GLU A 95 8.08 -8.53 3.38
N ILE A 96 7.97 -7.37 4.03
CA ILE A 96 8.57 -6.12 3.58
C ILE A 96 9.94 -5.93 4.25
N GLY A 97 11.00 -5.88 3.43
CA GLY A 97 12.35 -5.61 3.90
C GLY A 97 12.60 -4.14 4.24
N GLN A 98 13.75 -3.86 4.88
CA GLN A 98 14.16 -2.51 5.29
C GLN A 98 14.61 -1.61 4.13
N THR A 99 14.74 -2.15 2.92
CA THR A 99 15.16 -1.42 1.72
C THR A 99 14.24 -1.74 0.55
N GLY A 100 14.20 -0.83 -0.41
CA GLY A 100 13.40 -0.93 -1.62
C GLY A 100 12.33 0.15 -1.70
N SER A 101 11.48 0.06 -2.72
CA SER A 101 10.40 1.03 -2.95
C SER A 101 9.06 0.34 -2.89
N VAL A 102 8.15 0.89 -2.07
CA VAL A 102 6.75 0.46 -2.02
C VAL A 102 5.96 1.24 -3.07
N ILE A 103 5.34 0.50 -3.99
CA ILE A 103 4.53 1.01 -5.09
C ILE A 103 3.07 0.66 -4.82
N VAL A 104 2.22 1.68 -4.81
CA VAL A 104 0.79 1.56 -4.52
C VAL A 104 0.00 2.45 -5.47
N PHE A 105 -1.26 2.11 -5.72
CA PHE A 105 -2.10 2.89 -6.63
C PHE A 105 -2.57 4.20 -6.00
N ASN A 106 -2.97 4.18 -4.71
CA ASN A 106 -3.52 5.34 -4.03
C ASN A 106 -2.74 5.70 -2.76
N LYS A 107 -1.48 6.12 -2.92
CA LYS A 107 -0.51 6.35 -1.81
C LYS A 107 -1.08 6.97 -0.52
N THR A 108 -2.01 7.90 -0.62
CA THR A 108 -2.66 8.52 0.55
C THR A 108 -3.49 7.52 1.37
N PHE A 109 -4.20 6.60 0.72
CA PHE A 109 -4.98 5.55 1.35
C PHE A 109 -4.09 4.54 2.09
N GLU A 110 -3.10 3.93 1.43
CA GLU A 110 -2.30 2.89 2.08
C GLU A 110 -1.45 3.46 3.22
N ILE A 111 -0.89 4.67 3.06
CA ILE A 111 -0.23 5.38 4.16
C ILE A 111 -1.22 5.67 5.31
N GLY A 112 -2.46 6.04 4.99
CA GLY A 112 -3.49 6.27 6.00
C GLY A 112 -3.80 5.02 6.83
N VAL A 113 -3.89 3.86 6.17
CA VAL A 113 -4.06 2.56 6.82
C VAL A 113 -2.86 2.24 7.71
N LEU A 114 -1.64 2.33 7.19
CA LEU A 114 -0.42 2.05 7.94
C LEU A 114 -0.25 2.95 9.17
N LYS A 115 -0.43 4.26 9.01
CA LYS A 115 -0.38 5.21 10.14
C LYS A 115 -1.38 4.85 11.21
N LYS A 116 -2.59 4.43 10.80
CA LYS A 116 -3.61 4.06 11.77
C LYS A 116 -3.28 2.75 12.49
N LEU A 117 -2.69 1.79 11.80
CA LEU A 117 -2.14 0.59 12.44
C LEU A 117 -1.03 0.94 13.45
N ALA A 118 -0.14 1.88 13.14
CA ALA A 118 0.90 2.33 14.06
C ALA A 118 0.34 3.05 15.30
N GLU A 119 -0.75 3.82 15.15
CA GLU A 119 -1.47 4.42 16.29
C GLU A 119 -2.07 3.35 17.21
N ASP A 120 -2.66 2.29 16.62
CA ASP A 120 -3.36 1.25 17.36
C ASP A 120 -2.40 0.24 18.01
N PHE A 121 -1.26 -0.01 17.37
CA PHE A 121 -0.21 -0.96 17.78
C PHE A 121 1.18 -0.28 17.76
N PRO A 122 1.50 0.52 18.80
CA PRO A 122 2.74 1.29 18.85
C PRO A 122 4.03 0.45 18.78
N GLU A 123 3.96 -0.84 19.12
CA GLU A 123 5.08 -1.77 18.98
C GLU A 123 5.56 -1.97 17.53
N TYR A 124 4.70 -1.70 16.54
CA TYR A 124 5.04 -1.72 15.12
C TYR A 124 5.41 -0.34 14.57
N GLU A 125 5.47 0.71 15.40
CA GLU A 125 5.73 2.06 14.93
C GLU A 125 7.11 2.16 14.24
N SER A 126 8.14 1.46 14.74
CA SER A 126 9.46 1.46 14.13
C SER A 126 9.50 0.80 12.75
N PHE A 127 8.60 -0.15 12.48
CA PHE A 127 8.45 -0.77 11.17
C PHE A 127 7.69 0.15 10.20
N ILE A 128 6.67 0.85 10.71
CA ILE A 128 5.78 1.68 9.89
C ILE A 128 6.33 3.09 9.66
N LYS A 129 7.23 3.58 10.52
CA LYS A 129 7.92 4.87 10.35
C LYS A 129 8.95 4.78 9.23
N ASP A 130 8.50 5.07 8.02
CA ASP A 130 9.06 6.00 7.03
C ASP A 130 8.23 5.94 5.73
#